data_AF-A0A7W7S2Q0-F1
#
_entry.id   AF-A0A7W7S2Q0-F1
#
_cell.length_a   1.000
_cell.length_b   1.000
_cell.length_c   1.000
_cell.angle_alpha   90.00
_cell.angle_beta   90.00
_cell.angle_gamma   90.00
#
_symmetry.space_group_name_H-M   'P 1'
#
loop_
_entity.id
_entity.type
_entity.pdbx_description
1 polymer ?
#
loop_
_entity_poly.entity_id
_entity_poly.type
_entity_poly.pdbx_seq_one_letter_code
_entity_poly.pdbx_strand_id
1 'polypeptide(L)'
;MTVSTLPWLGFVPDEVSAAPPVAVARLAKGLGMAPGALRVYGRRAQTRADHLGQVANYLGWKQAAAGSQEMKELEQFLTDRAMEHDSPTLLFNLAREYLMSVKVIRPGASALANAVNRCSSA
;
A
#
# COMPACT_ATOMS: atom_id res chain seq x y z
N MET A 1 3.55 13.56 -7.09
CA MET A 1 3.26 12.16 -7.47
C MET A 1 4.01 11.20 -6.57
N THR A 2 3.40 10.79 -5.45
CA THR A 2 3.87 9.66 -4.62
C THR A 2 3.43 8.30 -5.15
N VAL A 3 2.81 8.26 -6.32
CA VAL A 3 2.15 7.05 -6.83
C VAL A 3 3.12 6.08 -7.51
N SER A 4 4.40 6.41 -7.56
CA SER A 4 5.47 5.52 -8.04
C SER A 4 6.02 4.59 -6.96
N THR A 5 5.54 4.65 -5.70
CA THR A 5 5.98 3.71 -4.66
C THR A 5 5.19 2.41 -4.65
N LEU A 6 4.03 2.30 -5.29
CA LEU A 6 3.24 1.06 -5.29
C LEU A 6 4.07 -0.17 -5.72
N PRO A 7 4.81 -0.12 -6.85
CA PRO A 7 5.65 -1.25 -7.26
C PRO A 7 6.83 -1.56 -6.31
N TRP A 8 7.17 -0.67 -5.39
CA TRP A 8 8.34 -0.79 -4.52
C TRP A 8 7.99 -1.02 -3.04
N LEU A 9 6.86 -0.50 -2.59
CA LEU A 9 6.42 -0.50 -1.18
C LEU A 9 5.08 -1.21 -0.97
N GLY A 10 4.26 -1.36 -2.02
CA GLY A 10 2.90 -1.88 -1.91
C GLY A 10 1.90 -0.91 -1.26
N PHE A 11 2.30 0.30 -0.89
CA PHE A 11 1.43 1.37 -0.40
C PHE A 11 1.97 2.77 -0.75
N VAL A 12 1.15 3.80 -0.55
CA VAL A 12 1.50 5.20 -0.79
C VAL A 12 1.54 5.94 0.54
N PRO A 13 2.68 6.55 0.95
CA PRO A 13 2.76 7.33 2.19
C PRO A 13 1.83 8.56 2.18
N ASP A 14 1.26 8.88 3.34
CA ASP A 14 0.34 10.01 3.55
C ASP A 14 1.03 11.37 3.60
N GLU A 15 2.34 11.43 3.84
CA GLU A 15 3.08 12.69 3.83
C GLU A 15 4.13 12.71 2.71
N VAL A 16 3.77 13.33 1.58
CA VAL A 16 4.70 13.50 0.43
C VAL A 16 5.86 14.41 0.78
N SER A 17 5.59 15.42 1.63
CA SER A 17 6.57 16.39 2.12
C SER A 17 7.67 15.74 2.97
N ALA A 18 7.39 14.59 3.59
CA ALA A 18 8.36 13.83 4.36
C ALA A 18 9.28 12.94 3.48
N ALA A 19 9.06 12.88 2.17
CA ALA A 19 9.91 12.11 1.28
C ALA A 19 11.34 12.68 1.26
N PRO A 20 12.40 11.83 1.32
CA PRO A 20 13.78 12.30 1.25
C PRO A 20 14.03 13.16 -0.01
N PRO A 21 14.76 14.29 0.09
CA PRO A 21 14.97 15.20 -1.04
C PRO A 21 15.54 14.53 -2.30
N VAL A 22 16.38 13.50 -2.14
CA VAL A 22 16.94 12.72 -3.25
C VAL A 22 15.87 11.96 -4.04
N ALA A 23 14.84 11.44 -3.37
CA ALA A 23 13.72 10.76 -4.01
C ALA A 23 12.86 11.75 -4.79
N VAL A 24 12.62 12.94 -4.22
CA VAL A 24 11.89 14.03 -4.87
C VAL A 24 12.64 14.53 -6.11
N ALA A 25 13.97 14.72 -6.03
CA ALA A 25 14.80 15.19 -7.14
C ALA A 25 14.86 14.18 -8.29
N ARG A 26 15.06 12.89 -7.98
CA ARG A 26 15.08 11.82 -9.00
C ARG A 26 13.73 11.72 -9.73
N LEU A 27 12.63 11.84 -9.00
CA LEU A 27 11.29 11.84 -9.55
C LEU A 27 11.03 13.07 -10.43
N ALA A 28 11.38 14.27 -9.94
CA ALA A 28 11.21 15.52 -10.67
C ALA A 28 11.94 15.49 -12.02
N LYS A 29 13.17 14.93 -12.02
CA LYS A 29 13.96 14.70 -13.24
C LYS A 29 13.27 13.73 -14.21
N GLY A 30 12.74 12.62 -13.71
CA GLY A 30 12.02 11.64 -14.54
C GLY A 30 10.72 12.18 -15.15
N LEU A 31 10.12 13.19 -14.53
CA LEU A 31 8.88 13.82 -14.98
C LEU A 31 9.10 15.15 -15.71
N GLY A 32 10.35 15.59 -15.92
CA GLY A 32 10.66 16.85 -16.60
C GLY A 32 10.14 18.11 -15.88
N MET A 33 10.00 18.08 -14.55
CA MET A 33 9.42 19.16 -13.77
C MET A 33 10.37 19.68 -12.67
N ALA A 34 10.12 20.89 -12.20
CA ALA A 34 10.87 21.46 -11.07
C ALA A 34 10.54 20.72 -9.75
N PRO A 35 11.52 20.37 -8.90
CA PRO A 35 11.28 19.71 -7.61
C PRO A 35 10.29 20.46 -6.69
N GLY A 36 10.28 21.79 -6.75
CA GLY A 36 9.36 22.64 -5.98
C GLY A 36 7.89 22.48 -6.36
N ALA A 37 7.59 22.06 -7.60
CA ALA A 37 6.23 21.77 -8.05
C ALA A 37 5.62 20.55 -7.32
N LEU A 38 6.48 19.60 -6.92
CA LEU A 38 6.06 18.42 -6.14
C LEU A 38 5.68 18.76 -4.70
N ARG A 39 6.17 19.88 -4.13
CA ARG A 39 5.87 20.32 -2.75
C ARG A 39 4.42 20.82 -2.60
N VAL A 40 3.84 21.27 -3.70
CA VAL A 40 2.46 21.77 -3.77
C VAL A 40 1.45 20.65 -4.05
N TYR A 41 1.95 19.51 -4.54
CA TYR A 41 1.17 18.35 -4.90
C TYR A 41 0.58 17.67 -3.65
N GLY A 42 -0.74 17.49 -3.61
CA GLY A 42 -1.42 16.85 -2.48
C GLY A 42 -1.91 17.79 -1.39
N ARG A 43 -1.85 19.12 -1.56
CA ARG A 43 -2.52 20.08 -0.65
C ARG A 43 -4.04 19.88 -0.53
N ARG A 44 -4.67 19.24 -1.52
CA ARG A 44 -6.07 18.79 -1.46
C ARG A 44 -6.07 17.26 -1.40
N ALA A 45 -6.67 16.69 -0.36
CA ALA A 45 -6.77 15.24 -0.17
C ALA A 45 -7.48 14.55 -1.36
N GLN A 46 -8.50 15.19 -1.94
CA GLN A 46 -9.27 14.67 -3.08
C GLN A 46 -8.39 14.39 -4.31
N THR A 47 -7.54 15.34 -4.70
CA THR A 47 -6.63 15.20 -5.85
C THR A 47 -5.65 14.04 -5.67
N ARG A 48 -5.30 13.70 -4.42
CA ARG A 48 -4.42 12.58 -4.12
C ARG A 48 -5.14 11.24 -4.27
N ALA A 49 -6.35 11.12 -3.73
CA ALA A 49 -7.15 9.91 -3.83
C ALA A 49 -7.50 9.59 -5.29
N ASP A 50 -7.89 10.61 -6.06
CA ASP A 50 -8.23 10.46 -7.48
C ASP A 50 -7.00 9.99 -8.30
N HIS A 51 -5.84 10.60 -8.10
CA HIS A 51 -4.62 10.20 -8.79
C HIS A 51 -4.11 8.82 -8.34
N LEU A 52 -4.30 8.45 -7.08
CA LEU A 52 -4.00 7.10 -6.61
C LEU A 52 -4.86 6.07 -7.34
N GLY A 53 -6.16 6.33 -7.47
CA GLY A 53 -7.07 5.48 -8.24
C GLY A 53 -6.65 5.35 -9.70
N GLN A 54 -6.30 6.46 -10.36
CA GLN A 54 -5.88 6.43 -11.78
C GLN A 54 -4.62 5.59 -12.02
N VAL A 55 -3.59 5.76 -11.17
CA VAL A 55 -2.35 4.99 -11.33
C VAL A 55 -2.52 3.55 -10.89
N ALA A 56 -3.33 3.28 -9.86
CA ALA A 56 -3.66 1.92 -9.46
C ALA A 56 -4.31 1.17 -10.63
N ASN A 57 -5.31 1.78 -11.27
CA ASN A 57 -5.94 1.23 -12.47
C ASN A 57 -4.94 1.00 -13.61
N TYR A 58 -4.08 1.98 -13.89
CA TYR A 58 -3.06 1.86 -14.94
C TYR A 58 -2.05 0.72 -14.68
N LEU A 59 -1.64 0.52 -13.42
CA LEU A 59 -0.66 -0.50 -13.04
C LEU A 59 -1.29 -1.88 -12.71
N GLY A 60 -2.62 -1.97 -12.74
CA GLY A 60 -3.39 -3.17 -12.37
C GLY A 60 -3.39 -3.47 -10.86
N TRP A 61 -3.30 -2.43 -10.03
CA TRP A 61 -3.41 -2.54 -8.58
C TRP A 61 -4.85 -2.39 -8.11
N LYS A 62 -5.21 -3.19 -7.11
CA LYS A 62 -6.55 -3.21 -6.49
C LYS A 62 -6.54 -2.51 -5.13
N GLN A 63 -7.68 -1.99 -4.70
CA GLN A 63 -7.81 -1.40 -3.36
C GLN A 63 -8.16 -2.43 -2.29
N ALA A 64 -7.52 -2.36 -1.13
CA ALA A 64 -7.89 -3.13 0.05
C ALA A 64 -9.09 -2.50 0.80
N ALA A 65 -10.24 -2.40 0.13
CA ALA A 65 -11.46 -1.90 0.76
C ALA A 65 -12.00 -2.92 1.77
N ALA A 66 -12.55 -2.46 2.89
CA ALA A 66 -13.19 -3.35 3.87
C ALA A 66 -14.32 -4.15 3.21
N GLY A 67 -14.35 -5.47 3.42
CA GLY A 67 -15.35 -6.37 2.83
C GLY A 67 -15.14 -6.71 1.36
N SER A 68 -14.08 -6.20 0.72
CA SER A 68 -13.70 -6.56 -0.65
C SER A 68 -13.31 -8.03 -0.77
N GLN A 69 -13.36 -8.56 -2.00
CA GLN A 69 -12.93 -9.92 -2.30
C GLN A 69 -11.45 -10.12 -1.96
N GLU A 70 -10.62 -9.11 -2.24
CA GLU A 70 -9.19 -9.10 -1.96
C GLU A 70 -8.90 -9.27 -0.46
N MET A 71 -9.70 -8.64 0.39
CA MET A 71 -9.56 -8.77 1.85
C MET A 71 -10.03 -10.14 2.36
N LYS A 72 -11.05 -10.75 1.74
CA LYS A 72 -11.47 -12.11 2.06
C LYS A 72 -10.42 -13.15 1.66
N GLU A 73 -9.81 -12.96 0.50
CA GLU A 73 -8.70 -13.81 0.01
C GLU A 73 -7.48 -13.71 0.93
N LEU A 74 -7.16 -12.51 1.42
CA LEU A 74 -6.14 -12.31 2.44
C LEU A 74 -6.47 -13.04 3.74
N GLU A 75 -7.71 -12.91 4.24
CA GLU A 75 -8.14 -13.58 5.48
C GLU A 75 -8.04 -15.10 5.35
N GLN A 76 -8.52 -15.67 4.23
CA GLN A 76 -8.38 -17.10 3.96
C GLN A 76 -6.91 -17.53 3.93
N PHE A 77 -6.06 -16.80 3.20
CA PHE A 77 -4.63 -17.08 3.14
C PHE A 77 -3.98 -17.08 4.53
N LEU A 78 -4.34 -16.12 5.39
CA LEU A 78 -3.81 -16.01 6.75
C LEU A 78 -4.32 -17.13 7.66
N THR A 79 -5.58 -17.53 7.54
CA THR A 79 -6.13 -18.68 8.27
C THR A 79 -5.40 -19.96 7.89
N ASP A 80 -5.18 -20.22 6.60
CA ASP A 80 -4.44 -21.40 6.14
C ASP A 80 -3.01 -21.43 6.69
N ARG A 81 -2.33 -20.27 6.74
CA ARG A 81 -0.96 -20.16 7.27
C ARG A 81 -0.90 -20.21 8.80
N ALA A 82 -1.91 -19.71 9.51
CA ALA A 82 -1.96 -19.74 10.98
C ALA A 82 -2.05 -21.19 11.49
N MET A 83 -2.75 -22.06 10.76
CA MET A 83 -2.79 -23.50 11.05
C MET A 83 -1.40 -24.17 10.98
N GLU A 84 -0.51 -23.67 10.13
CA GLU A 84 0.87 -24.18 10.00
C GLU A 84 1.81 -23.50 11.01
N HIS A 85 1.65 -22.20 11.20
CA HIS A 85 2.53 -21.35 12.01
C HIS A 85 1.74 -20.24 12.72
N ASP A 86 1.45 -20.43 14.00
CA ASP A 86 0.79 -19.44 14.84
C ASP A 86 1.79 -18.42 15.42
N SER A 87 2.41 -17.63 14.53
CA SER A 87 3.28 -16.53 14.90
C SER A 87 2.75 -15.21 14.30
N PRO A 88 2.26 -14.27 15.12
CA PRO A 88 1.72 -12.99 14.63
C PRO A 88 2.71 -12.21 13.75
N THR A 89 4.00 -12.23 14.10
CA THR A 89 5.04 -11.54 13.32
C THR A 89 5.25 -12.18 11.95
N LEU A 90 5.25 -13.51 11.87
CA LEU A 90 5.39 -14.23 10.61
C LEU A 90 4.16 -13.99 9.73
N LEU A 91 2.95 -14.13 10.28
CA LEU A 91 1.70 -13.88 9.57
C LEU A 91 1.61 -12.45 9.05
N PHE A 92 2.08 -11.46 9.80
CA PHE A 92 2.14 -10.07 9.34
C PHE A 92 3.08 -9.88 8.14
N ASN A 93 4.25 -10.52 8.14
CA ASN A 93 5.18 -10.46 7.01
C ASN A 93 4.61 -11.17 5.78
N LEU A 94 4.05 -12.37 5.96
CA LEU A 94 3.37 -13.11 4.90
C LEU A 94 2.19 -12.33 4.30
N ALA A 95 1.40 -11.64 5.13
CA ALA A 95 0.32 -10.77 4.67
C ALA A 95 0.84 -9.67 3.72
N ARG A 96 1.96 -9.05 4.07
CA ARG A 96 2.58 -7.99 3.25
C ARG A 96 3.09 -8.53 1.92
N GLU A 97 3.74 -9.68 1.95
CA GLU A 97 4.27 -10.35 0.76
C GLU A 97 3.15 -10.82 -0.17
N TYR A 98 2.09 -11.39 0.39
CA TYR A 98 0.90 -11.80 -0.34
C TYR A 98 0.23 -10.60 -1.03
N LEU A 99 -0.07 -9.52 -0.30
CA LEU A 99 -0.71 -8.34 -0.88
C LEU A 99 0.13 -7.72 -2.02
N MET A 100 1.45 -7.74 -1.87
CA MET A 100 2.37 -7.31 -2.92
C MET A 100 2.28 -8.21 -4.17
N SER A 101 2.24 -9.53 -3.99
CA SER A 101 2.20 -10.49 -5.10
C SER A 101 0.89 -10.43 -5.89
N VAL A 102 -0.24 -10.21 -5.21
CA VAL A 102 -1.57 -10.05 -5.84
C VAL A 102 -1.91 -8.62 -6.26
N LYS A 103 -0.95 -7.68 -6.13
CA LYS A 103 -1.10 -6.25 -6.45
C LYS A 103 -2.28 -5.59 -5.74
N VAL A 104 -2.50 -5.92 -4.46
CA VAL A 104 -3.48 -5.24 -3.62
C VAL A 104 -2.76 -4.17 -2.81
N ILE A 105 -3.24 -2.93 -2.88
CA ILE A 105 -2.67 -1.81 -2.13
C ILE A 105 -2.82 -2.12 -0.64
N ARG A 106 -1.69 -2.22 0.06
CA ARG A 106 -1.66 -2.60 1.46
C ARG A 106 -2.48 -1.60 2.29
N PRO A 107 -3.42 -2.09 3.13
CA PRO A 107 -4.15 -1.22 4.05
C PRO A 107 -3.21 -0.66 5.13
N GLY A 108 -3.71 0.30 5.92
CA GLY A 108 -2.94 0.85 7.05
C GLY A 108 -2.45 -0.24 8.00
N ALA A 109 -1.28 -0.04 8.62
CA ALA A 109 -0.62 -1.07 9.44
C ALA A 109 -1.54 -1.64 10.54
N SER A 110 -2.35 -0.79 11.18
CA SER A 110 -3.32 -1.21 12.20
C SER A 110 -4.44 -2.10 11.64
N ALA A 111 -4.93 -1.80 10.43
CA ALA A 111 -5.94 -2.63 9.77
C ALA A 111 -5.38 -4.02 9.40
N LEU A 112 -4.12 -4.07 8.95
CA LEU A 112 -3.43 -5.32 8.66
C LEU A 112 -3.16 -6.14 9.93
N ALA A 113 -2.71 -5.49 11.01
CA ALA A 113 -2.49 -6.15 12.31
C ALA A 113 -3.81 -6.73 12.88
N ASN A 114 -4.92 -6.00 12.74
CA ASN A 114 -6.23 -6.49 13.14
C ASN A 114 -6.67 -7.73 12.34
N ALA A 115 -6.34 -7.80 11.04
CA ALA A 115 -6.63 -8.98 10.22
C ALA A 115 -5.82 -10.20 10.70
N VAL A 116 -4.52 -10.01 10.96
CA VAL A 116 -3.64 -11.06 11.50
C VAL A 116 -4.15 -11.58 12.85
N ASN A 117 -4.52 -10.69 13.77
CA ASN A 117 -5.02 -11.08 15.09
C ASN A 117 -6.32 -11.90 15.02
N ARG A 118 -7.21 -11.62 14.06
CA ARG A 118 -8.43 -12.42 13.86
C ARG A 118 -8.12 -13.86 13.43
N CYS A 119 -7.07 -14.07 12.64
CA CYS A 119 -6.71 -15.40 12.11
C CYS A 119 -5.81 -16.21 13.07
N SER A 120 -5.02 -15.55 13.93
CA SER A 120 -4.16 -16.21 14.93
C SER A 120 -4.92 -16.63 16.20
N SER A 121 -6.12 -16.09 16.44
CA SER A 121 -6.96 -16.46 17.59
C SER A 121 -8.03 -17.52 17.26
N ALA A 122 -7.98 -18.12 16.07
CA ALA A 122 -8.96 -19.09 15.55
C ALA A 122 -8.35 -20.50 15.53
#